data_AF-A0A7W4D6N8-F1
#
_entry.id   AF-A0A7W4D6N8-F1
#
_cell.length_a   1.000
_cell.length_b   1.000
_cell.length_c   1.000
_cell.angle_alpha   90.00
_cell.angle_beta   90.00
_cell.angle_gamma   90.00
#
_symmetry.space_group_name_H-M   'P 1'
#
loop_
_entity.id
_entity.type
_entity.pdbx_description
1 polymer ?
#
loop_
_entity_poly.entity_id
_entity_poly.type
_entity_poly.pdbx_seq_one_letter_code
_entity_poly.pdbx_strand_id
1 'polypeptide(L)'
;MIWGDLDAPGLTLPGTELEADLTVPWTAAAIESCPAGMFPFAQKTLGNVWQAESELAEGTLYVDEIDWGDSLESVDMKVGRPIRVELSLYKTDLTTPLTGYGMVMLANPSSPDEVQGVCASDLVLDDGVTTGDESTINSYASTEATVNSPTARLVIQKIDPALTYSWAGTSWESADTPVSLTFSGELNVGGKVIYGLSRGGWKPTAVGTYRVTFYLPTDLGQETWFDGSTIIRTAIEVAEEGEAGGDAVVDPLNNLTYIDIDVIAGGGGGGGKPVR
;
A
#
# COMPACT_ATOMS: atom_id res chain seq x y z
N MET A 1 0.67 -11.33 0.86
CA MET A 1 -0.35 -12.07 1.63
C MET A 1 -1.43 -11.10 2.01
N ILE A 2 -2.67 -11.57 1.95
CA ILE A 2 -3.85 -10.73 2.09
C ILE A 2 -4.74 -11.37 3.15
N TRP A 3 -5.23 -10.59 4.09
CA TRP A 3 -6.20 -11.05 5.07
C TRP A 3 -7.41 -10.12 5.02
N GLY A 4 -8.62 -10.60 4.77
CA GLY A 4 -9.76 -9.68 4.79
C GLY A 4 -11.02 -10.17 4.12
N ASP A 5 -11.87 -9.21 3.75
CA ASP A 5 -13.13 -9.47 3.07
C ASP A 5 -12.86 -9.65 1.57
N LEU A 6 -12.73 -10.89 1.12
CA LEU A 6 -12.51 -11.23 -0.30
C LEU A 6 -13.84 -11.43 -1.06
N ASP A 7 -14.98 -11.41 -0.37
CA ASP A 7 -16.31 -11.61 -0.98
C ASP A 7 -16.91 -10.33 -1.55
N ALA A 8 -16.34 -9.16 -1.26
CA ALA A 8 -16.76 -7.92 -1.87
C ALA A 8 -16.08 -7.69 -3.24
N PRO A 9 -16.84 -7.38 -4.31
CA PRO A 9 -16.32 -7.24 -5.66
C PRO A 9 -15.31 -6.08 -5.73
N GLY A 10 -14.07 -6.35 -6.17
CA GLY A 10 -13.12 -5.27 -6.42
C GLY A 10 -11.65 -5.67 -6.60
N LEU A 11 -11.18 -6.73 -5.94
CA LEU A 11 -9.78 -7.16 -6.02
C LEU A 11 -9.69 -8.48 -6.78
N THR A 12 -9.25 -8.44 -8.04
CA THR A 12 -8.93 -9.66 -8.79
C THR A 12 -7.48 -10.03 -8.49
N LEU A 13 -7.30 -11.18 -7.85
CA LEU A 13 -5.99 -11.72 -7.59
C LEU A 13 -5.36 -12.22 -8.91
N PRO A 14 -4.05 -12.03 -9.11
CA PRO A 14 -3.39 -12.31 -10.40
C PRO A 14 -3.19 -13.81 -10.70
N GLY A 15 -3.52 -14.69 -9.74
CA GLY A 15 -3.41 -16.14 -9.87
C GLY A 15 -4.52 -16.84 -9.09
N THR A 16 -4.40 -18.17 -8.97
CA THR A 16 -5.13 -18.90 -7.95
C THR A 16 -4.23 -18.98 -6.71
N GLU A 17 -4.83 -18.84 -5.54
CA GLU A 17 -4.12 -19.01 -4.27
C GLU A 17 -3.35 -20.34 -4.23
N LEU A 18 -2.06 -20.25 -3.88
CA LEU A 18 -1.13 -21.40 -3.80
C LEU A 18 -1.01 -22.23 -5.10
N GLU A 19 -1.56 -21.78 -6.22
CA GLU A 19 -1.26 -22.36 -7.53
C GLU A 19 -0.27 -21.42 -8.25
N ALA A 20 0.95 -21.91 -8.41
CA ALA A 20 1.94 -21.25 -9.23
C ALA A 20 2.28 -22.08 -10.46
N ASP A 21 2.42 -21.38 -11.58
CA ASP A 21 2.90 -21.94 -12.85
C ASP A 21 3.97 -21.00 -13.39
N LEU A 22 5.22 -21.44 -13.35
CA LEU A 22 6.39 -20.65 -13.74
C LEU A 22 7.06 -21.28 -14.96
N THR A 23 6.67 -20.84 -16.16
CA THR A 23 7.10 -21.48 -17.41
C THR A 23 8.19 -20.74 -18.18
N VAL A 24 8.40 -19.45 -17.89
CA VAL A 24 9.28 -18.57 -18.66
C VAL A 24 10.33 -17.95 -17.76
N PRO A 25 11.52 -18.57 -17.63
CA PRO A 25 12.59 -18.01 -16.83
C PRO A 25 13.09 -16.69 -17.44
N TRP A 26 13.47 -15.76 -16.57
CA TRP A 26 14.11 -14.51 -16.95
C TRP A 26 15.54 -14.79 -17.41
N THR A 27 15.85 -14.40 -18.64
CA THR A 27 17.13 -14.72 -19.31
C THR A 27 18.12 -13.57 -19.37
N ALA A 28 17.69 -12.35 -19.06
CA ALA A 28 18.58 -11.19 -18.98
C ALA A 28 19.30 -11.15 -17.63
N ALA A 29 20.33 -10.31 -17.52
CA ALA A 29 21.00 -10.08 -16.24
C ALA A 29 20.01 -9.43 -15.25
N ALA A 30 19.79 -10.08 -14.11
CA ALA A 30 18.97 -9.54 -13.03
C ALA A 30 19.77 -8.55 -12.17
N ILE A 31 19.08 -7.53 -11.62
CA ILE A 31 19.66 -6.58 -10.68
C ILE A 31 19.96 -7.27 -9.35
N GLU A 32 18.98 -7.98 -8.81
CA GLU A 32 19.13 -8.83 -7.64
C GLU A 32 19.30 -10.29 -8.07
N SER A 33 20.26 -10.96 -7.47
CA SER A 33 20.55 -12.36 -7.79
C SER A 33 19.65 -13.29 -7.00
N CYS A 34 19.12 -14.32 -7.66
CA CYS A 34 18.45 -15.41 -6.96
C CYS A 34 19.43 -16.20 -6.07
N PRO A 35 18.92 -16.87 -5.01
CA PRO A 35 19.71 -17.85 -4.26
C PRO A 35 20.33 -18.91 -5.18
N ALA A 36 21.45 -19.49 -4.74
CA ALA A 36 22.16 -20.50 -5.53
C ALA A 36 21.25 -21.68 -5.89
N GLY A 37 21.21 -22.05 -7.17
CA GLY A 37 20.36 -23.13 -7.68
C GLY A 37 18.93 -22.73 -8.05
N MET A 38 18.58 -21.44 -7.94
CA MET A 38 17.28 -20.91 -8.34
C MET A 38 17.38 -20.01 -9.57
N PHE A 39 16.25 -19.91 -10.28
CA PHE A 39 16.11 -19.09 -11.48
C PHE A 39 15.06 -18.00 -11.26
N PRO A 40 15.28 -16.78 -11.78
CA PRO A 40 14.31 -15.70 -11.70
C PRO A 40 13.17 -15.89 -12.70
N PHE A 41 11.95 -15.57 -12.28
CA PHE A 41 10.74 -15.56 -13.12
C PHE A 41 10.05 -14.22 -12.99
N ALA A 42 9.97 -13.48 -14.10
CA ALA A 42 9.40 -12.14 -14.11
C ALA A 42 7.87 -12.17 -14.02
N GLN A 43 7.30 -11.21 -13.29
CA GLN A 43 5.86 -11.04 -13.20
C GLN A 43 5.32 -10.49 -14.51
N LYS A 44 4.00 -10.65 -14.75
CA LYS A 44 3.31 -10.15 -15.95
C LYS A 44 3.90 -10.74 -17.25
N THR A 45 4.66 -11.82 -17.14
CA THR A 45 5.15 -12.61 -18.26
C THR A 45 4.14 -13.71 -18.51
N LEU A 46 3.66 -13.84 -19.74
CA LEU A 46 2.73 -14.90 -20.11
C LEU A 46 3.34 -16.27 -19.76
N GLY A 47 2.62 -17.05 -18.94
CA GLY A 47 3.11 -18.34 -18.45
C GLY A 47 3.85 -18.29 -17.11
N ASN A 48 4.01 -17.10 -16.51
CA ASN A 48 4.42 -16.99 -15.11
C ASN A 48 3.25 -16.43 -14.30
N VAL A 49 2.64 -17.28 -13.48
CA VAL A 49 1.54 -16.95 -12.59
C VAL A 49 1.88 -17.45 -11.20
N TRP A 50 1.69 -16.60 -10.20
CA TRP A 50 1.80 -16.95 -8.80
C TRP A 50 1.03 -15.95 -7.96
N GLN A 51 0.64 -16.36 -6.77
CA GLN A 51 -0.02 -15.48 -5.82
C GLN A 51 0.31 -15.94 -4.40
N ALA A 52 0.77 -15.01 -3.56
CA ALA A 52 0.96 -15.27 -2.14
C ALA A 52 -0.38 -15.67 -1.48
N GLU A 53 -0.30 -16.42 -0.38
CA GLU A 53 -1.46 -16.93 0.34
C GLU A 53 -2.38 -15.79 0.81
N SER A 54 -3.68 -16.07 0.86
CA SER A 54 -4.70 -15.11 1.26
C SER A 54 -5.80 -15.75 2.08
N GLU A 55 -6.11 -15.18 3.24
CA GLU A 55 -7.13 -15.73 4.12
C GLU A 55 -8.35 -14.80 4.22
N LEU A 56 -9.53 -15.41 4.25
CA LEU A 56 -10.76 -14.71 4.58
C LEU A 56 -10.83 -14.46 6.09
N ALA A 57 -11.20 -13.26 6.48
CA ALA A 57 -11.46 -13.01 7.90
C ALA A 57 -12.74 -13.71 8.36
N GLU A 58 -12.62 -14.62 9.34
CA GLU A 58 -13.78 -15.22 10.01
C GLU A 58 -14.35 -14.25 11.06
N GLY A 59 -15.20 -13.32 10.62
CA GLY A 59 -15.83 -12.31 11.46
C GLY A 59 -14.97 -11.05 11.66
N THR A 60 -15.17 -10.36 12.78
CA THR A 60 -14.57 -9.04 13.02
C THR A 60 -13.03 -9.09 13.03
N LEU A 61 -12.44 -8.36 12.10
CA LEU A 61 -11.01 -8.18 11.90
C LEU A 61 -10.55 -6.82 12.44
N TYR A 62 -9.73 -6.84 13.48
CA TYR A 62 -9.04 -5.64 13.96
C TYR A 62 -7.69 -5.48 13.28
N VAL A 63 -7.46 -4.30 12.71
CA VAL A 63 -6.18 -3.90 12.12
C VAL A 63 -5.20 -3.56 13.24
N ASP A 64 -3.98 -4.09 13.16
CA ASP A 64 -2.95 -3.85 14.17
C ASP A 64 -2.10 -2.62 13.81
N GLU A 65 -1.73 -2.48 12.53
CA GLU A 65 -0.89 -1.37 12.08
C GLU A 65 -1.41 -0.73 10.79
N ILE A 66 -1.17 0.58 10.66
CA ILE A 66 -1.50 1.40 9.49
C ILE A 66 -0.22 2.09 9.01
N ASP A 67 0.07 2.01 7.73
CA ASP A 67 1.21 2.65 7.08
C ASP A 67 0.68 3.68 6.07
N TRP A 68 0.95 4.97 6.29
CA TRP A 68 0.53 6.08 5.42
C TRP A 68 1.52 6.38 4.28
N GLY A 69 2.57 5.57 4.16
CA GLY A 69 3.61 5.70 3.17
C GLY A 69 4.52 6.92 3.39
N ASP A 70 5.81 6.73 3.13
CA ASP A 70 6.85 7.72 3.42
C ASP A 70 6.58 9.10 2.80
N SER A 71 5.91 9.16 1.65
CA SER A 71 5.67 10.42 0.93
C SER A 71 4.88 11.44 1.75
N LEU A 72 3.91 11.00 2.57
CA LEU A 72 3.10 11.91 3.39
C LEU A 72 3.76 12.26 4.73
N GLU A 73 4.69 11.42 5.17
CA GLU A 73 5.33 11.51 6.50
C GLU A 73 6.68 12.24 6.47
N SER A 74 7.29 12.45 5.30
CA SER A 74 8.67 12.95 5.21
C SER A 74 8.88 14.23 4.41
N VAL A 75 7.89 14.69 3.63
CA VAL A 75 8.09 15.77 2.63
C VAL A 75 7.03 16.87 2.70
N ASP A 76 7.47 18.12 2.51
CA ASP A 76 6.58 19.28 2.38
C ASP A 76 5.84 19.28 1.03
N MET A 77 4.51 19.35 1.10
CA MET A 77 3.65 19.27 -0.06
C MET A 77 3.56 20.60 -0.80
N LYS A 78 3.60 20.59 -2.14
CA LYS A 78 3.67 21.82 -2.95
C LYS A 78 2.46 21.96 -3.86
N VAL A 79 1.89 23.17 -3.89
CA VAL A 79 0.82 23.51 -4.85
C VAL A 79 1.25 23.17 -6.27
N GLY A 80 0.36 22.49 -7.00
CA GLY A 80 0.57 22.14 -8.40
C GLY A 80 1.47 20.93 -8.65
N ARG A 81 2.02 20.30 -7.60
CA ARG A 81 2.74 19.03 -7.71
C ARG A 81 1.81 17.86 -7.34
N PRO A 82 1.85 16.75 -8.10
CA PRO A 82 1.25 15.49 -7.68
C PRO A 82 1.73 15.06 -6.30
N ILE A 83 0.78 14.71 -5.43
CA ILE A 83 0.98 14.09 -4.13
C ILE A 83 0.49 12.66 -4.24
N ARG A 84 1.39 11.70 -4.02
CA ARG A 84 1.04 10.30 -3.90
C ARG A 84 0.40 10.10 -2.53
N VAL A 85 -0.78 9.50 -2.52
CA VAL A 85 -1.45 9.08 -1.29
C VAL A 85 -1.57 7.58 -1.40
N GLU A 86 -0.86 6.88 -0.52
CA GLU A 86 -0.88 5.44 -0.40
C GLU A 86 -1.04 5.05 1.05
N LEU A 87 -1.78 3.99 1.30
CA LEU A 87 -2.01 3.48 2.64
C LEU A 87 -2.07 1.97 2.60
N SER A 88 -1.43 1.32 3.57
CA SER A 88 -1.56 -0.11 3.79
C SER A 88 -2.06 -0.38 5.21
N LEU A 89 -2.98 -1.33 5.32
CA LEU A 89 -3.47 -1.85 6.58
C LEU A 89 -2.77 -3.18 6.85
N TYR A 90 -2.41 -3.47 8.09
CA TYR A 90 -1.70 -4.69 8.46
C TYR A 90 -2.38 -5.41 9.62
N LYS A 91 -2.40 -6.74 9.51
CA LYS A 91 -2.59 -7.67 10.61
C LYS A 91 -1.25 -8.29 10.94
N THR A 92 -0.84 -8.25 12.19
CA THR A 92 0.43 -8.78 12.69
C THR A 92 0.18 -9.91 13.69
N ASP A 93 1.27 -10.57 14.11
CA ASP A 93 1.25 -11.68 15.07
C ASP A 93 0.27 -12.82 14.74
N LEU A 94 0.11 -13.12 13.44
CA LEU A 94 -0.73 -14.23 12.99
C LEU A 94 -0.28 -15.55 13.63
N THR A 95 -1.20 -16.26 14.28
CA THR A 95 -0.92 -17.55 14.92
C THR A 95 -0.71 -18.67 13.89
N THR A 96 -1.38 -18.54 12.75
CA THR A 96 -1.16 -19.36 11.56
C THR A 96 -0.47 -18.46 10.54
N PRO A 97 0.84 -18.60 10.32
CA PRO A 97 1.55 -17.81 9.33
C PRO A 97 1.01 -18.08 7.92
N LEU A 98 0.95 -17.03 7.10
CA LEU A 98 0.64 -17.15 5.68
C LEU A 98 1.91 -17.29 4.85
N THR A 99 1.81 -17.96 3.71
CA THR A 99 2.91 -18.19 2.77
C THR A 99 3.13 -16.95 1.90
N GLY A 100 4.29 -16.32 2.09
CA GLY A 100 4.78 -15.23 1.26
C GLY A 100 5.86 -15.70 0.27
N TYR A 101 6.02 -14.97 -0.83
CA TYR A 101 7.10 -15.23 -1.79
C TYR A 101 8.16 -14.14 -1.74
N GLY A 102 9.42 -14.55 -1.76
CA GLY A 102 10.56 -13.64 -1.84
C GLY A 102 10.61 -12.99 -3.22
N MET A 103 10.25 -11.71 -3.27
CA MET A 103 10.33 -10.91 -4.49
C MET A 103 11.78 -10.48 -4.76
N VAL A 104 12.14 -10.44 -6.03
CA VAL A 104 13.44 -9.95 -6.49
C VAL A 104 13.27 -8.87 -7.56
N MET A 105 14.11 -7.83 -7.49
CA MET A 105 14.22 -6.80 -8.51
C MET A 105 15.01 -7.33 -9.72
N LEU A 106 14.38 -7.39 -10.90
CA LEU A 106 14.99 -7.92 -12.11
C LEU A 106 15.52 -6.82 -13.03
N ALA A 107 14.77 -5.75 -13.26
CA ALA A 107 15.18 -4.67 -14.17
C ALA A 107 14.49 -3.33 -13.87
N ASN A 108 15.15 -2.24 -14.30
CA ASN A 108 14.62 -0.86 -14.36
C ASN A 108 14.00 -0.33 -13.04
N PRO A 109 14.75 -0.33 -11.93
CA PRO A 109 14.22 0.04 -10.62
C PRO A 109 13.78 1.50 -10.62
N SER A 110 12.71 1.79 -9.88
CA SER A 110 12.15 3.14 -9.74
C SER A 110 11.71 3.74 -11.08
N SER A 111 11.23 2.91 -12.01
CA SER A 111 10.76 3.36 -13.32
C SER A 111 9.40 2.76 -13.69
N PRO A 112 8.67 3.35 -14.65
CA PRO A 112 7.43 2.77 -15.16
C PRO A 112 7.59 1.39 -15.81
N ASP A 113 8.81 1.04 -16.23
CA ASP A 113 9.17 -0.22 -16.87
C ASP A 113 9.87 -1.18 -15.89
N GLU A 114 9.69 -0.96 -14.58
CA GLU A 114 10.22 -1.80 -13.52
C GLU A 114 9.72 -3.24 -13.63
N VAL A 115 10.65 -4.19 -13.51
CA VAL A 115 10.37 -5.62 -13.57
C VAL A 115 10.80 -6.26 -12.26
N GLN A 116 9.84 -6.86 -11.57
CA GLN A 116 10.06 -7.70 -10.40
C GLN A 116 9.59 -9.13 -10.67
N GLY A 117 10.07 -10.07 -9.87
CA GLY A 117 9.76 -11.47 -10.03
C GLY A 117 9.97 -12.29 -8.76
N VAL A 118 9.86 -13.60 -8.89
CA VAL A 118 10.19 -14.58 -7.84
C VAL A 118 11.35 -15.45 -8.29
N CYS A 119 12.03 -16.09 -7.34
CA CYS A 119 13.03 -17.11 -7.61
C CYS A 119 12.43 -18.49 -7.36
N ALA A 120 12.66 -19.45 -8.25
CA ALA A 120 12.23 -20.84 -8.07
C ALA A 120 13.35 -21.83 -8.38
N SER A 121 13.36 -22.94 -7.65
CA SER A 121 14.30 -24.08 -7.79
C SER A 121 13.74 -25.16 -8.72
N ASP A 122 14.50 -26.25 -8.93
CA ASP A 122 14.05 -27.50 -9.55
C ASP A 122 13.16 -27.34 -10.79
N LEU A 123 13.74 -26.72 -11.82
CA LEU A 123 13.15 -26.70 -13.15
C LEU A 123 13.03 -28.12 -13.69
N VAL A 124 11.83 -28.69 -13.70
CA VAL A 124 11.58 -29.93 -14.42
C VAL A 124 11.64 -29.59 -15.90
N LEU A 125 12.70 -30.05 -16.58
CA LEU A 125 12.83 -30.01 -18.02
C LEU A 125 12.22 -31.29 -18.59
N ASP A 126 10.90 -31.37 -18.69
CA ASP A 126 10.26 -32.43 -19.46
C ASP A 126 9.66 -31.87 -20.74
N ASP A 127 9.95 -32.52 -21.86
CA ASP A 127 9.55 -32.14 -23.23
C ASP A 127 9.85 -30.66 -23.64
N GLY A 128 10.86 -30.04 -23.03
CA GLY A 128 11.31 -28.68 -23.38
C GLY A 128 10.51 -27.54 -22.74
N VAL A 129 9.62 -27.84 -21.80
CA VAL A 129 8.94 -26.85 -20.95
C VAL A 129 9.63 -26.85 -19.59
N THR A 130 10.05 -25.67 -19.15
CA THR A 130 10.52 -25.42 -17.78
C THR A 130 9.28 -25.19 -16.94
N THR A 131 9.01 -25.93 -15.87
CA THR A 131 7.94 -25.58 -14.91
C THR A 131 8.48 -25.57 -13.49
N GLY A 132 8.43 -24.42 -12.82
CA GLY A 132 8.45 -24.36 -11.36
C GLY A 132 7.01 -24.40 -10.84
N ASP A 133 6.74 -25.26 -9.85
CA ASP A 133 5.49 -25.25 -9.10
C ASP A 133 5.63 -24.45 -7.79
N GLU A 134 4.52 -24.26 -7.07
CA GLU A 134 4.48 -23.55 -5.78
C GLU A 134 5.59 -23.99 -4.80
N SER A 135 5.85 -25.30 -4.71
CA SER A 135 6.81 -25.88 -3.76
C SER A 135 8.27 -25.55 -4.08
N THR A 136 8.53 -25.11 -5.32
CA THR A 136 9.87 -24.75 -5.78
C THR A 136 10.20 -23.27 -5.59
N ILE A 137 9.19 -22.42 -5.37
CA ILE A 137 9.36 -20.98 -5.22
C ILE A 137 10.03 -20.68 -3.87
N ASN A 138 10.96 -19.73 -3.88
CA ASN A 138 11.54 -19.18 -2.66
C ASN A 138 10.45 -18.48 -1.82
N SER A 139 9.94 -19.21 -0.84
CA SER A 139 8.85 -18.76 0.04
C SER A 139 9.31 -18.57 1.48
N TYR A 140 8.48 -17.89 2.26
CA TYR A 140 8.68 -17.70 3.69
C TYR A 140 7.32 -17.69 4.41
N ALA A 141 7.33 -18.15 5.67
CA ALA A 141 6.18 -18.03 6.55
C ALA A 141 6.14 -16.60 7.12
N SER A 142 5.02 -15.91 6.95
CA SER A 142 4.81 -14.56 7.47
C SER A 142 3.76 -14.55 8.56
N THR A 143 4.11 -13.93 9.68
CA THR A 143 3.15 -13.59 10.75
C THR A 143 2.48 -12.24 10.51
N GLU A 144 2.68 -11.63 9.34
CA GLU A 144 2.09 -10.36 8.92
C GLU A 144 1.36 -10.53 7.59
N ALA A 145 0.18 -9.91 7.46
CA ALA A 145 -0.58 -9.81 6.22
C ALA A 145 -1.13 -8.40 6.01
N THR A 146 -1.25 -7.97 4.75
CA THR A 146 -2.00 -6.74 4.45
C THR A 146 -3.48 -6.99 4.49
N VAL A 147 -4.26 -6.02 4.98
CA VAL A 147 -5.70 -6.15 5.12
C VAL A 147 -6.44 -5.59 3.92
N ASN A 148 -7.37 -6.37 3.37
CA ASN A 148 -8.31 -5.92 2.35
C ASN A 148 -9.70 -5.65 2.94
N SER A 149 -10.15 -4.40 2.83
CA SER A 149 -11.52 -3.92 3.01
C SER A 149 -12.01 -3.19 1.75
N PRO A 150 -12.89 -3.79 0.93
CA PRO A 150 -13.43 -3.15 -0.29
C PRO A 150 -14.37 -1.97 -0.02
N THR A 151 -14.85 -1.83 1.22
CA THR A 151 -15.64 -0.67 1.66
C THR A 151 -14.78 0.53 2.01
N ALA A 152 -13.45 0.40 2.05
CA ALA A 152 -12.53 1.50 2.33
C ALA A 152 -12.80 2.72 1.45
N ARG A 153 -12.70 3.91 2.06
CA ARG A 153 -12.90 5.20 1.40
C ARG A 153 -11.82 6.18 1.82
N LEU A 154 -11.62 7.19 0.98
CA LEU A 154 -10.69 8.29 1.21
C LEU A 154 -11.42 9.61 1.00
N VAL A 155 -11.19 10.58 1.88
CA VAL A 155 -11.63 11.97 1.71
C VAL A 155 -10.47 12.91 2.00
N ILE A 156 -10.35 13.97 1.21
CA ILE A 156 -9.36 15.04 1.43
C ILE A 156 -10.13 16.35 1.57
N GLN A 157 -9.93 17.04 2.69
CA GLN A 157 -10.56 18.33 2.97
C GLN A 157 -9.53 19.33 3.46
N LYS A 158 -9.66 20.58 3.05
CA LYS A 158 -8.91 21.68 3.65
C LYS A 158 -9.49 22.00 5.03
N ILE A 159 -8.61 22.21 6.00
CA ILE A 159 -8.98 22.51 7.39
C ILE A 159 -8.26 23.77 7.88
N ASP A 160 -8.77 24.31 8.98
CA ASP A 160 -8.10 25.26 9.86
C ASP A 160 -7.60 24.49 11.10
N PRO A 161 -6.28 24.34 11.30
CA PRO A 161 -5.74 23.58 12.42
C PRO A 161 -6.08 24.19 13.80
N ALA A 162 -6.61 25.41 13.86
CA ALA A 162 -7.09 26.02 15.10
C ALA A 162 -8.50 25.55 15.52
N LEU A 163 -9.19 24.78 14.67
CA LEU A 163 -10.55 24.30 14.91
C LEU A 163 -10.57 22.80 15.27
N THR A 164 -11.65 22.39 15.93
CA THR A 164 -11.97 20.97 16.15
C THR A 164 -13.10 20.57 15.21
N TYR A 165 -12.97 19.38 14.64
CA TYR A 165 -13.89 18.85 13.64
C TYR A 165 -14.61 17.62 14.17
N SER A 166 -15.88 17.47 13.80
CA SER A 166 -16.70 16.28 14.05
C SER A 166 -16.85 15.48 12.75
N TRP A 167 -16.81 14.16 12.86
CA TRP A 167 -17.00 13.28 11.70
C TRP A 167 -18.50 13.08 11.41
N ALA A 168 -18.93 13.33 10.17
CA ALA A 168 -20.32 13.15 9.71
C ALA A 168 -20.56 11.80 9.01
N GLY A 169 -19.67 10.83 9.15
CA GLY A 169 -19.74 9.52 8.49
C GLY A 169 -19.05 9.46 7.12
N THR A 170 -18.92 10.58 6.41
CA THR A 170 -18.28 10.65 5.08
C THR A 170 -17.35 11.84 4.89
N SER A 171 -17.40 12.82 5.79
CA SER A 171 -16.57 14.02 5.76
C SER A 171 -16.55 14.68 7.14
N TRP A 172 -15.60 15.56 7.35
CA TRP A 172 -15.50 16.42 8.52
C TRP A 172 -16.46 17.60 8.42
N GLU A 173 -17.30 17.80 9.43
CA GLU A 173 -18.24 18.92 9.51
C GLU A 173 -17.50 20.25 9.64
N SER A 174 -17.94 21.29 8.92
CA SER A 174 -17.34 22.63 8.94
C SER A 174 -15.92 22.74 8.34
N ALA A 175 -15.37 21.65 7.80
CA ALA A 175 -14.22 21.71 6.91
C ALA A 175 -14.65 22.12 5.50
N ASP A 176 -13.68 22.44 4.63
CA ASP A 176 -13.98 22.75 3.23
C ASP A 176 -14.61 21.54 2.51
N THR A 177 -15.26 21.80 1.38
CA THR A 177 -15.85 20.75 0.55
C THR A 177 -14.78 19.72 0.15
N PRO A 178 -15.09 18.41 0.24
CA PRO A 178 -14.20 17.35 -0.21
C PRO A 178 -13.65 17.56 -1.62
N VAL A 179 -12.37 17.23 -1.80
CA VAL A 179 -11.75 17.14 -3.11
C VAL A 179 -12.34 15.94 -3.87
N SER A 180 -12.67 16.13 -5.15
CA SER A 180 -13.07 15.04 -6.04
C SER A 180 -11.87 14.18 -6.40
N LEU A 181 -11.95 12.88 -6.13
CA LEU A 181 -10.84 11.93 -6.24
C LEU A 181 -11.34 10.54 -6.67
N THR A 182 -10.44 9.76 -7.26
CA THR A 182 -10.65 8.33 -7.54
C THR A 182 -9.69 7.55 -6.66
N PHE A 183 -10.25 6.68 -5.83
CA PHE A 183 -9.54 5.91 -4.82
C PHE A 183 -9.95 4.43 -4.90
N SER A 184 -8.97 3.54 -4.77
CA SER A 184 -9.19 2.10 -4.77
C SER A 184 -8.05 1.37 -4.05
N GLY A 185 -8.32 0.16 -3.57
CA GLY A 185 -7.29 -0.81 -3.24
C GLY A 185 -6.75 -1.47 -4.51
N GLU A 186 -5.44 -1.67 -4.58
CA GLU A 186 -4.78 -2.43 -5.63
C GLU A 186 -3.77 -3.43 -5.04
N LEU A 187 -3.44 -4.45 -5.83
CA LEU A 187 -2.38 -5.37 -5.50
C LEU A 187 -1.07 -4.88 -6.09
N ASN A 188 -0.09 -4.69 -5.21
CA ASN A 188 1.26 -4.45 -5.66
C ASN A 188 1.88 -5.75 -6.21
N VAL A 189 3.06 -5.58 -6.79
CA VAL A 189 3.86 -6.66 -7.37
C VAL A 189 4.21 -7.78 -6.38
N GLY A 190 4.29 -7.48 -5.08
CA GLY A 190 4.52 -8.44 -3.99
C GLY A 190 3.26 -9.08 -3.41
N GLY A 191 2.09 -8.89 -4.03
CA GLY A 191 0.82 -9.44 -3.55
C GLY A 191 0.39 -8.86 -2.20
N LYS A 192 0.71 -7.59 -1.96
CA LYS A 192 0.24 -6.78 -0.84
C LYS A 192 -0.85 -5.82 -1.32
N VAL A 193 -1.85 -5.58 -0.48
CA VAL A 193 -2.87 -4.57 -0.74
C VAL A 193 -2.34 -3.19 -0.38
N ILE A 194 -2.43 -2.28 -1.34
CA ILE A 194 -2.15 -0.85 -1.17
C ILE A 194 -3.40 -0.09 -1.58
N TYR A 195 -3.87 0.78 -0.71
CA TYR A 195 -4.92 1.74 -0.99
C TYR A 195 -4.32 3.00 -1.53
N GLY A 196 -4.82 3.51 -2.65
CA GLY A 196 -4.24 4.72 -3.21
C GLY A 196 -5.16 5.49 -4.14
N LEU A 197 -4.69 6.68 -4.48
CA LEU A 197 -5.29 7.49 -5.53
C LEU A 197 -4.87 6.97 -6.91
N SER A 198 -5.78 7.09 -7.88
CA SER A 198 -5.50 6.71 -9.28
C SER A 198 -4.26 7.41 -9.87
N ARG A 199 -3.72 6.88 -10.98
CA ARG A 199 -2.51 7.37 -11.66
C ARG A 199 -2.42 8.90 -11.72
N GLY A 200 -1.41 9.44 -11.04
CA GLY A 200 -1.11 10.87 -11.00
C GLY A 200 -1.38 11.55 -9.66
N GLY A 201 -1.94 10.84 -8.66
CA GLY A 201 -2.10 11.34 -7.30
C GLY A 201 -3.07 12.53 -7.18
N TRP A 202 -3.07 13.16 -6.01
CA TRP A 202 -3.81 14.41 -5.79
C TRP A 202 -2.93 15.62 -6.09
N LYS A 203 -3.48 16.62 -6.78
CA LYS A 203 -2.75 17.85 -7.12
C LYS A 203 -3.43 19.05 -6.45
N PRO A 204 -2.93 19.54 -5.29
CA PRO A 204 -3.53 20.67 -4.62
C PRO A 204 -3.42 21.95 -5.47
N THR A 205 -4.46 22.77 -5.40
CA THR A 205 -4.60 24.04 -6.14
C THR A 205 -4.42 25.28 -5.27
N ALA A 206 -4.37 25.11 -3.95
CA ALA A 206 -4.22 26.18 -2.99
C ALA A 206 -3.33 25.76 -1.82
N VAL A 207 -2.73 26.76 -1.17
CA VAL A 207 -1.96 26.56 0.07
C VAL A 207 -2.88 26.38 1.28
N GLY A 208 -2.38 25.69 2.30
CA GLY A 208 -3.02 25.50 3.60
C GLY A 208 -2.88 24.07 4.11
N THR A 209 -3.46 23.81 5.27
CA THR A 209 -3.48 22.48 5.88
C THR A 209 -4.64 21.66 5.33
N TYR A 210 -4.34 20.45 4.90
CA TYR A 210 -5.31 19.49 4.40
C TYR A 210 -5.31 18.25 5.26
N ARG A 211 -6.50 17.81 5.64
CA ARG A 211 -6.72 16.53 6.30
C ARG A 211 -7.03 15.48 5.26
N VAL A 212 -6.17 14.47 5.17
CA VAL A 212 -6.38 13.27 4.38
C VAL A 212 -6.94 12.21 5.32
N THR A 213 -8.13 11.69 5.05
CA THR A 213 -8.82 10.74 5.93
C THR A 213 -9.16 9.48 5.19
N PHE A 214 -8.62 8.37 5.67
CA PHE A 214 -9.01 7.02 5.28
C PHE A 214 -10.03 6.51 6.29
N TYR A 215 -11.14 5.99 5.82
CA TYR A 215 -12.18 5.47 6.71
C TYR A 215 -12.84 4.22 6.17
N LEU A 216 -13.34 3.42 7.10
CA LEU A 216 -14.09 2.21 6.85
C LEU A 216 -15.56 2.50 7.25
N PRO A 217 -16.49 2.63 6.30
CA PRO A 217 -17.89 2.99 6.57
C PRO A 217 -18.64 2.01 7.50
N THR A 218 -19.02 2.47 8.69
CA THR A 218 -19.65 1.63 9.72
C THR A 218 -21.05 1.10 9.35
N ASP A 219 -21.68 1.65 8.31
CA ASP A 219 -23.03 1.35 7.86
C ASP A 219 -23.11 0.33 6.71
N LEU A 220 -21.96 -0.13 6.20
CA LEU A 220 -21.88 -1.05 5.05
C LEU A 220 -21.70 -2.52 5.44
N GLY A 221 -21.89 -2.88 6.71
CA GLY A 221 -21.81 -4.28 7.17
C GLY A 221 -20.41 -4.88 7.08
N GLN A 222 -19.38 -4.05 7.19
CA GLN A 222 -17.98 -4.46 7.08
C GLN A 222 -17.48 -5.17 8.34
N GLU A 223 -16.54 -6.09 8.15
CA GLU A 223 -15.89 -6.82 9.23
C GLU A 223 -14.56 -6.20 9.68
N THR A 224 -14.05 -5.16 9.01
CA THR A 224 -12.76 -4.54 9.34
C THR A 224 -12.91 -3.30 10.25
N TRP A 225 -12.14 -3.27 11.34
CA TRP A 225 -12.22 -2.23 12.38
C TRP A 225 -10.85 -1.78 12.89
N PHE A 226 -10.77 -0.52 13.29
CA PHE A 226 -9.71 0.01 14.15
C PHE A 226 -10.15 -0.05 15.61
N ASP A 227 -9.19 -0.27 16.52
CA ASP A 227 -9.44 -0.23 17.96
C ASP A 227 -8.38 0.59 18.71
N GLY A 228 -8.41 0.54 20.05
CA GLY A 228 -7.46 1.27 20.88
C GLY A 228 -6.03 0.70 20.87
N SER A 229 -5.80 -0.43 20.20
CA SER A 229 -4.50 -1.07 20.01
C SER A 229 -3.92 -0.88 18.61
N THR A 230 -4.74 -0.48 17.63
CA THR A 230 -4.27 -0.09 16.30
C THR A 230 -3.27 1.06 16.37
N ILE A 231 -2.10 0.91 15.74
CA ILE A 231 -1.03 1.91 15.71
C ILE A 231 -0.69 2.37 14.29
N ILE A 232 -0.06 3.54 14.20
CA ILE A 232 0.60 3.98 12.96
C ILE A 232 2.00 3.38 12.92
N ARG A 233 2.32 2.66 11.85
CA ARG A 233 3.68 2.21 11.52
C ARG A 233 4.45 3.45 11.08
N THR A 234 5.50 3.79 11.83
CA THR A 234 6.32 4.97 11.55
C THR A 234 7.20 4.74 10.33
N ALA A 235 7.29 5.71 9.42
CA ALA A 235 8.30 5.71 8.36
C ALA A 235 9.71 5.43 8.91
N ILE A 236 10.46 4.61 8.17
CA ILE A 236 11.88 4.35 8.45
C ILE A 236 12.75 5.50 7.90
N GLU A 237 12.23 6.28 6.95
CA GLU A 237 12.96 7.39 6.34
C GLU A 237 13.08 8.60 7.27
N VAL A 238 14.29 9.18 7.31
CA VAL A 238 14.56 10.38 8.08
C VAL A 238 14.05 11.57 7.28
N ALA A 239 13.09 12.33 7.84
CA ALA A 239 12.61 13.57 7.24
C ALA A 239 13.79 14.48 6.84
N GLU A 240 13.75 15.06 5.63
CA GLU A 240 14.80 15.96 5.19
C GLU A 240 14.84 17.22 6.07
N GLU A 241 16.03 17.82 6.25
CA GLU A 241 16.20 19.00 7.11
C GLU A 241 15.24 20.14 6.69
N GLY A 242 14.18 20.33 7.49
CA GLY A 242 13.22 21.42 7.34
C GLY A 242 11.87 21.01 6.74
N GLU A 243 11.65 19.74 6.41
CA GLU A 243 10.34 19.18 6.05
C GLU A 243 9.80 18.36 7.24
N ALA A 244 8.50 18.49 7.54
CA ALA A 244 7.92 17.88 8.75
C ALA A 244 7.01 16.67 8.46
N GLY A 245 6.51 16.54 7.23
CA GLY A 245 5.42 15.60 6.92
C GLY A 245 4.17 15.88 7.76
N GLY A 246 3.27 14.90 7.83
CA GLY A 246 2.14 14.91 8.75
C GLY A 246 2.24 13.85 9.84
N ASP A 247 1.64 14.12 11.00
CA ASP A 247 1.45 13.13 12.05
C ASP A 247 0.08 12.45 11.88
N ALA A 248 0.09 11.14 11.59
CA ALA A 248 -1.15 10.39 11.45
C ALA A 248 -1.80 10.06 12.81
N VAL A 249 -3.13 10.01 12.81
CA VAL A 249 -3.97 9.76 13.97
C VAL A 249 -4.94 8.62 13.65
N VAL A 250 -5.15 7.73 14.61
CA VAL A 250 -6.21 6.71 14.56
C VAL A 250 -7.39 7.18 15.42
N ASP A 251 -8.60 7.15 14.85
CA ASP A 251 -9.87 7.40 15.53
C ASP A 251 -10.75 6.15 15.45
N PRO A 252 -10.63 5.23 16.43
CA PRO A 252 -11.37 3.97 16.41
C PRO A 252 -12.87 4.17 16.66
N LEU A 253 -13.30 5.28 17.26
CA LEU A 253 -14.71 5.56 17.50
C LEU A 253 -15.47 5.75 16.18
N ASN A 254 -14.81 6.40 15.21
CA ASN A 254 -15.36 6.67 13.89
C ASN A 254 -14.84 5.71 12.81
N ASN A 255 -14.08 4.69 13.20
CA ASN A 255 -13.43 3.71 12.33
C ASN A 255 -12.65 4.37 11.17
N LEU A 256 -11.84 5.37 11.52
CA LEU A 256 -11.04 6.13 10.57
C LEU A 256 -9.61 6.37 11.08
N THR A 257 -8.73 6.71 10.15
CA THR A 257 -7.42 7.30 10.42
C THR A 257 -7.25 8.52 9.53
N TYR A 258 -6.53 9.54 10.00
CA TYR A 258 -6.24 10.73 9.21
C TYR A 258 -4.84 11.23 9.44
N ILE A 259 -4.32 11.94 8.45
CA ILE A 259 -3.05 12.66 8.51
C ILE A 259 -3.29 14.10 8.04
N ASP A 260 -2.79 15.06 8.81
CA ASP A 260 -2.84 16.48 8.45
C ASP A 260 -1.52 16.85 7.75
N ILE A 261 -1.61 17.40 6.55
CA ILE A 261 -0.45 17.78 5.73
C ILE A 261 -0.52 19.26 5.33
N ASP A 262 0.62 19.94 5.36
CA ASP A 262 0.72 21.32 4.92
C ASP A 262 1.09 21.41 3.45
N VAL A 263 0.24 22.09 2.68
CA VAL A 263 0.53 22.44 1.29
C VAL A 263 1.07 23.87 1.22
N ILE A 264 2.33 24.00 0.82
CA ILE A 264 3.04 25.27 0.69
C ILE A 264 3.11 25.76 -0.76
N ALA A 265 3.40 27.06 -0.91
CA ALA A 265 3.62 27.64 -2.22
C ALA A 265 4.88 27.04 -2.88
N GLY A 266 4.82 26.79 -4.19
CA GLY A 266 5.99 26.31 -4.94
C GLY A 266 7.09 27.37 -5.00
N GLY A 267 8.17 27.20 -4.22
CA GLY A 267 9.37 28.01 -4.31
C GLY A 267 10.34 27.47 -5.34
N GLY A 268 10.60 28.24 -6.41
CA GLY A 268 11.84 28.10 -7.17
C GLY A 268 13.02 28.44 -6.27
N GLY A 269 14.07 27.62 -6.31
CA GLY A 269 15.29 27.83 -5.52
C GLY A 269 15.79 29.27 -5.67
N GLY A 270 15.91 29.98 -4.54
CA GLY A 270 16.29 31.38 -4.58
C GLY A 270 16.25 32.09 -3.22
N GLY A 271 17.17 31.73 -2.33
CA GLY A 271 17.83 32.69 -1.43
C GLY A 271 17.13 33.11 -0.13
N GLY A 272 17.80 32.80 0.98
CA GLY A 272 17.82 33.64 2.18
C GLY A 272 16.78 33.32 3.27
N LYS A 273 17.23 32.64 4.34
CA LYS A 273 16.49 32.54 5.61
C LYS A 273 16.12 33.94 6.13
N PRO A 274 14.86 34.21 6.54
CA PRO A 274 14.60 35.27 7.49
C PRO A 274 15.12 34.80 8.85
N VAL A 275 16.03 35.59 9.42
CA VAL A 275 16.49 35.45 10.81
C VAL A 275 15.31 35.75 11.72
N ARG A 276 15.01 34.85 12.65
CA ARG A 276 14.09 35.09 13.77
C ARG A 276 14.66 36.11 14.73
#